data_AF-A0A143XR23-F1
#
_entry.id   AF-A0A143XR23-F1
#
_cell.length_a   1.000
_cell.length_b   1.000
_cell.length_c   1.000
_cell.angle_alpha   90.00
_cell.angle_beta   90.00
_cell.angle_gamma   90.00
#
_symmetry.space_group_name_H-M   'P 1'
#
loop_
_entity.id
_entity.type
_entity.pdbx_description
1 polymer ?
#
loop_
_entity_poly.entity_id
_entity_poly.type
_entity_poly.pdbx_seq_one_letter_code
_entity_poly.pdbx_strand_id
1 'polypeptide(L)'
;MRKRFSCLLLTTIIAAFSITGCSDDSNSDLSSTASLEETTKNPAFLKPGYTTTSPSVLTAAYTINNETQNLNGDIFQSSSSNENALLVSEEGQLTLQNAAIHKSGNTIGSEDNNSYGQNAALAVVGGSHASLTNTTVTSSSIGANGIVVAGENSSIQATDLAVTTIGDNSNGIDATYNGQIEASNVNITTTGAYSAPVSVSQAHSKIHITGGKFSASHAVSPCLFSAGDLIVDSVTGSSQNNSASIEGGSVTWIDSSFTSAGNYGVLLYETSESNAGSSSFSSENSRLTTTVTDSIFYATNTTAYIDLTNTVIDSSCNLLLNCSGNANGDWGKEGNNGAIVKLSADTQTLQGNIQCDSISQVSVSLKNNSILTGAINTANTGDLVSIELDSSSQWNVTDTSYVHVLRNSDSSCSNIISNGNIIYYDDTNSANSWLDGETIELDNGGSLTPIP
;
A
#
# COMPACT_ATOMS: atom_id res chain seq x y z
N MET A 1 -42.89 -12.88 -40.55
CA MET A 1 -41.51 -13.44 -40.62
C MET A 1 -41.20 -14.08 -39.27
N ARG A 2 -41.07 -15.41 -39.23
CA ARG A 2 -40.76 -16.18 -38.02
C ARG A 2 -39.25 -16.11 -37.74
N LYS A 3 -38.83 -15.49 -36.63
CA LYS A 3 -37.45 -15.56 -36.13
C LYS A 3 -37.25 -16.86 -35.36
N ARG A 4 -36.24 -17.62 -35.76
CA ARG A 4 -35.80 -18.88 -35.13
C ARG A 4 -34.94 -18.56 -33.92
N PHE A 5 -35.30 -19.08 -32.76
CA PHE A 5 -34.42 -19.23 -31.61
C PHE A 5 -33.42 -20.35 -31.92
N SER A 6 -32.11 -20.06 -31.87
CA SER A 6 -31.07 -21.10 -31.76
C SER A 6 -30.55 -21.09 -30.33
N CYS A 7 -30.80 -22.20 -29.64
CA CYS A 7 -30.24 -22.54 -28.35
C CYS A 7 -28.79 -23.00 -28.60
N LEU A 8 -27.80 -22.26 -28.10
CA LEU A 8 -26.40 -22.72 -28.12
C LEU A 8 -26.11 -23.44 -26.81
N LEU A 9 -25.84 -24.74 -26.94
CA LEU A 9 -25.50 -25.66 -25.85
C LEU A 9 -24.06 -25.38 -25.40
N LEU A 10 -23.86 -25.06 -24.11
CA LEU A 10 -22.55 -24.89 -23.50
C LEU A 10 -22.01 -26.29 -23.14
N THR A 11 -21.10 -26.83 -23.94
CA THR A 11 -20.39 -28.09 -23.64
C THR A 11 -19.18 -27.82 -22.76
N THR A 12 -19.25 -28.25 -21.50
CA THR A 12 -18.13 -28.37 -20.56
C THR A 12 -17.24 -29.54 -20.98
N ILE A 13 -15.97 -29.26 -21.30
CA ILE A 13 -14.94 -30.29 -21.51
C ILE A 13 -14.26 -30.55 -20.16
N ILE A 14 -14.51 -31.71 -19.58
CA ILE A 14 -13.73 -32.26 -18.46
C ILE A 14 -12.72 -33.23 -19.07
N ALA A 15 -11.44 -32.84 -19.10
CA ALA A 15 -10.36 -33.73 -19.48
C ALA A 15 -9.90 -34.52 -18.26
N ALA A 16 -10.27 -35.80 -18.21
CA ALA A 16 -9.72 -36.78 -17.26
C ALA A 16 -8.44 -37.38 -17.85
N PHE A 17 -7.30 -37.19 -17.19
CA PHE A 17 -6.06 -37.90 -17.51
C PHE A 17 -6.01 -39.24 -16.79
N SER A 18 -6.08 -40.32 -17.56
CA SER A 18 -5.76 -41.68 -17.12
C SER A 18 -4.28 -41.95 -17.34
N ILE A 19 -3.54 -42.22 -16.25
CA ILE A 19 -2.14 -42.66 -16.30
C ILE A 19 -2.14 -44.16 -16.58
N THR A 20 -1.60 -44.57 -17.73
CA THR A 20 -1.18 -45.96 -17.97
C THR A 20 0.32 -45.92 -18.23
N GLY A 21 1.09 -46.58 -17.36
CA GLY A 21 2.52 -46.72 -17.51
C GLY A 21 2.87 -47.73 -18.59
N CYS A 22 3.89 -47.42 -19.37
CA CYS A 22 4.81 -48.40 -19.95
C CYS A 22 6.16 -47.72 -20.20
N SER A 23 7.20 -48.48 -19.89
CA SER A 23 8.62 -48.15 -19.90
C SER A 23 9.20 -48.02 -21.31
N ASP A 24 10.15 -47.11 -21.50
CA ASP A 24 11.54 -47.43 -21.89
C ASP A 24 12.29 -46.18 -22.36
N ASP A 25 13.59 -46.22 -22.06
CA ASP A 25 14.59 -45.16 -22.07
C ASP A 25 14.79 -44.41 -23.40
N SER A 26 14.86 -43.08 -23.31
CA SER A 26 15.93 -42.34 -24.01
C SER A 26 16.16 -40.99 -23.36
N ASN A 27 17.36 -40.86 -22.83
CA ASN A 27 18.00 -39.74 -22.17
C ASN A 27 17.89 -38.41 -22.95
N SER A 28 17.27 -37.40 -22.35
CA SER A 28 17.57 -35.99 -22.63
C SER A 28 17.42 -35.19 -21.32
N ASP A 29 18.55 -34.93 -20.68
CA ASP A 29 18.69 -34.02 -19.54
C ASP A 29 18.00 -32.67 -19.84
N LEU A 30 16.93 -32.40 -19.10
CA LEU A 30 16.36 -31.07 -18.88
C LEU A 30 16.27 -30.86 -17.37
N SER A 31 17.42 -30.77 -16.71
CA SER A 31 17.51 -30.12 -15.41
C SER A 31 17.64 -28.62 -15.64
N SER A 32 16.52 -27.92 -15.86
CA SER A 32 16.48 -26.49 -15.53
C SER A 32 16.09 -26.39 -14.06
N THR A 33 17.06 -26.63 -13.19
CA THR A 33 17.05 -26.06 -11.84
C THR A 33 16.96 -24.55 -12.03
N ALA A 34 15.76 -23.99 -11.88
CA ALA A 34 15.62 -22.58 -11.59
C ALA A 34 16.38 -22.34 -10.29
N SER A 35 17.58 -21.78 -10.41
CA SER A 35 18.29 -21.21 -9.29
C SER A 35 17.39 -20.13 -8.71
N LEU A 36 16.81 -20.42 -7.55
CA LEU A 36 16.41 -19.38 -6.61
C LEU A 36 17.70 -18.68 -6.22
N GLU A 37 18.11 -17.68 -7.00
CA GLU A 37 19.03 -16.69 -6.48
C GLU A 37 18.30 -16.03 -5.30
N GLU A 38 18.82 -16.31 -4.12
CA GLU A 38 18.54 -15.59 -2.89
C GLU A 38 19.05 -14.16 -3.09
N THR A 39 18.25 -13.34 -3.78
CA THR A 39 18.51 -11.90 -3.84
C THR A 39 18.16 -11.32 -2.48
N THR A 40 19.17 -11.21 -1.62
CA THR A 40 19.12 -10.47 -0.34
C THR A 40 18.98 -8.95 -0.54
N LYS A 41 18.51 -8.51 -1.70
CA LYS A 41 18.22 -7.12 -2.02
C LYS A 41 16.71 -7.02 -2.11
N ASN A 42 16.11 -6.25 -1.21
CA ASN A 42 14.70 -5.94 -1.25
C ASN A 42 14.36 -5.47 -2.68
N PRO A 43 13.42 -6.09 -3.40
CA PRO A 43 13.04 -5.58 -4.70
C PRO A 43 12.36 -4.26 -4.43
N ALA A 44 13.12 -3.17 -4.56
CA ALA A 44 12.58 -1.84 -4.64
C ALA A 44 11.40 -1.95 -5.61
N PHE A 45 10.22 -1.47 -5.19
CA PHE A 45 9.22 -1.07 -6.16
C PHE A 45 9.99 -0.24 -7.17
N LEU A 46 10.14 -0.77 -8.40
CA LEU A 46 10.78 -0.02 -9.45
C LEU A 46 10.09 1.33 -9.41
N LYS A 47 10.88 2.40 -9.26
CA LYS A 47 10.40 3.78 -9.38
C LYS A 47 9.42 3.76 -10.54
N PRO A 48 8.11 3.91 -10.31
CA PRO A 48 7.20 3.81 -11.42
C PRO A 48 7.64 4.89 -12.42
N GLY A 49 7.91 4.47 -13.65
CA GLY A 49 8.30 5.38 -14.71
C GLY A 49 7.12 6.30 -15.00
N TYR A 50 6.96 7.38 -14.24
CA TYR A 50 5.95 8.38 -14.52
C TYR A 50 6.65 9.51 -15.27
N THR A 51 6.68 9.43 -16.59
CA THR A 51 7.10 10.57 -17.42
C THR A 51 5.99 11.60 -17.52
N THR A 52 6.37 12.85 -17.71
CA THR A 52 5.47 14.01 -17.84
C THR A 52 4.84 14.15 -19.23
N THR A 53 5.08 13.20 -20.14
CA THR A 53 4.63 13.28 -21.52
C THR A 53 3.37 12.46 -21.72
N SER A 54 2.23 13.15 -21.77
CA SER A 54 0.94 12.57 -22.18
C SER A 54 1.05 11.99 -23.60
N PRO A 55 0.48 10.80 -23.89
CA PRO A 55 0.35 10.32 -25.25
C PRO A 55 -0.47 11.32 -26.08
N SER A 56 -0.07 11.55 -27.33
CA SER A 56 -0.68 12.58 -28.17
C SER A 56 -2.15 12.31 -28.50
N VAL A 57 -2.60 11.04 -28.48
CA VAL A 57 -4.01 10.60 -28.59
C VAL A 57 -4.16 9.19 -27.96
N LEU A 58 -5.17 8.97 -27.13
CA LEU A 58 -5.59 7.62 -26.70
C LEU A 58 -6.50 6.97 -27.76
N THR A 59 -6.37 5.67 -27.97
CA THR A 59 -7.22 4.91 -28.91
C THR A 59 -8.02 3.85 -28.17
N ALA A 60 -9.16 3.44 -28.73
CA ALA A 60 -9.99 2.38 -28.16
C ALA A 60 -10.80 1.64 -29.22
N ALA A 61 -11.14 0.38 -28.94
CA ALA A 61 -12.08 -0.38 -29.74
C ALA A 61 -13.50 0.22 -29.68
N TYR A 62 -13.84 0.85 -28.55
CA TYR A 62 -15.06 1.64 -28.38
C TYR A 62 -14.78 2.95 -27.65
N THR A 63 -15.30 4.05 -28.19
CA THR A 63 -15.09 5.39 -27.63
C THR A 63 -16.43 6.08 -27.42
N ILE A 64 -16.58 6.71 -26.25
CA ILE A 64 -17.67 7.64 -25.91
C ILE A 64 -17.02 9.00 -25.78
N ASN A 65 -17.29 9.89 -26.73
CA ASN A 65 -16.58 11.16 -26.85
C ASN A 65 -17.57 12.33 -26.87
N ASN A 66 -17.52 13.22 -25.87
CA ASN A 66 -18.41 14.38 -25.76
C ASN A 66 -19.89 14.05 -25.97
N GLU A 67 -20.31 12.91 -25.43
CA GLU A 67 -21.69 12.43 -25.51
C GLU A 67 -22.09 11.65 -24.26
N THR A 68 -23.39 11.44 -24.11
CA THR A 68 -23.96 10.64 -23.02
C THR A 68 -24.48 9.31 -23.53
N GLN A 69 -24.03 8.21 -22.94
CA GLN A 69 -24.45 6.86 -23.27
C GLN A 69 -24.96 6.10 -22.03
N ASN A 70 -26.02 5.33 -22.22
CA ASN A 70 -26.60 4.45 -21.21
C ASN A 70 -26.66 3.03 -21.78
N LEU A 71 -25.82 2.14 -21.26
CA LEU A 71 -25.53 0.82 -21.83
C LEU A 71 -25.82 -0.26 -20.78
N ASN A 72 -26.32 -1.42 -21.22
CA ASN A 72 -26.78 -2.48 -20.32
C ASN A 72 -26.63 -3.86 -20.97
N GLY A 73 -25.84 -4.74 -20.35
CA GLY A 73 -25.58 -6.09 -20.87
C GLY A 73 -24.52 -6.15 -21.97
N ASP A 74 -23.85 -5.04 -22.23
CA ASP A 74 -22.87 -4.91 -23.31
C ASP A 74 -21.52 -5.52 -22.95
N ILE A 75 -20.79 -5.98 -23.98
CA ILE A 75 -19.44 -6.53 -23.86
C ILE A 75 -18.48 -5.70 -24.72
N PHE A 76 -17.43 -5.18 -24.09
CA PHE A 76 -16.36 -4.43 -24.75
C PHE A 76 -15.09 -5.28 -24.74
N GLN A 77 -14.37 -5.30 -25.85
CA GLN A 77 -13.14 -6.07 -25.95
C GLN A 77 -12.13 -5.43 -26.88
N SER A 78 -10.85 -5.46 -26.48
CA SER A 78 -9.73 -5.20 -27.39
C SER A 78 -8.62 -6.22 -27.17
N SER A 79 -8.06 -6.70 -28.26
CA SER A 79 -6.84 -7.51 -28.32
C SER A 79 -5.67 -6.75 -28.93
N SER A 80 -5.87 -5.47 -29.31
CA SER A 80 -4.85 -4.65 -29.93
C SER A 80 -3.90 -4.10 -28.87
N SER A 81 -2.64 -3.90 -29.24
CA SER A 81 -1.64 -3.23 -28.40
C SER A 81 -1.86 -1.73 -28.35
N ASN A 82 -1.60 -1.12 -27.20
CA ASN A 82 -1.70 0.34 -26.93
C ASN A 82 -3.09 0.96 -27.19
N GLU A 83 -4.12 0.13 -27.29
CA GLU A 83 -5.51 0.52 -27.50
C GLU A 83 -6.33 0.14 -26.26
N ASN A 84 -7.32 0.93 -25.86
CA ASN A 84 -8.23 0.57 -24.78
C ASN A 84 -9.36 -0.33 -25.28
N ALA A 85 -9.98 -1.13 -24.40
CA ALA A 85 -11.24 -1.80 -24.79
C ALA A 85 -12.41 -0.80 -24.82
N LEU A 86 -12.46 0.10 -23.83
CA LEU A 86 -13.44 1.18 -23.72
C LEU A 86 -12.76 2.48 -23.27
N LEU A 87 -13.03 3.58 -23.98
CA LEU A 87 -12.56 4.93 -23.64
C LEU A 87 -13.75 5.89 -23.50
N VAL A 88 -13.81 6.63 -22.39
CA VAL A 88 -14.71 7.76 -22.21
C VAL A 88 -13.85 9.03 -22.14
N SER A 89 -14.07 9.96 -23.08
CA SER A 89 -13.22 11.13 -23.29
C SER A 89 -14.00 12.40 -23.63
N GLU A 90 -13.31 13.54 -23.56
CA GLU A 90 -13.82 14.89 -23.90
C GLU A 90 -15.19 15.18 -23.28
N GLU A 91 -15.26 15.19 -21.94
CA GLU A 91 -16.50 15.43 -21.17
C GLU A 91 -17.62 14.38 -21.38
N GLY A 92 -17.29 13.22 -21.94
CA GLY A 92 -18.21 12.10 -22.13
C GLY A 92 -18.82 11.59 -20.81
N GLN A 93 -20.04 11.06 -20.90
CA GLN A 93 -20.83 10.58 -19.77
C GLN A 93 -21.31 9.15 -20.05
N LEU A 94 -20.85 8.18 -19.27
CA LEU A 94 -21.25 6.77 -19.41
C LEU A 94 -22.04 6.31 -18.18
N THR A 95 -23.20 5.69 -18.40
CA THR A 95 -23.81 4.78 -17.42
C THR A 95 -23.76 3.36 -17.98
N LEU A 96 -23.11 2.45 -17.28
CA LEU A 96 -22.90 1.07 -17.71
C LEU A 96 -23.39 0.08 -16.65
N GLN A 97 -24.29 -0.82 -17.05
CA GLN A 97 -24.90 -1.80 -16.15
C GLN A 97 -24.73 -3.23 -16.68
N ASN A 98 -24.51 -4.20 -15.80
CA ASN A 98 -24.48 -5.64 -16.14
C ASN A 98 -23.52 -5.98 -17.28
N ALA A 99 -22.35 -5.33 -17.32
CA ALA A 99 -21.47 -5.34 -18.49
C ALA A 99 -20.16 -6.12 -18.24
N ALA A 100 -19.48 -6.45 -19.33
CA ALA A 100 -18.14 -7.03 -19.29
C ALA A 100 -17.15 -6.25 -20.17
N ILE A 101 -15.94 -6.02 -19.67
CA ILE A 101 -14.87 -5.32 -20.40
C ILE A 101 -13.61 -6.21 -20.39
N HIS A 102 -13.06 -6.52 -21.56
CA HIS A 102 -11.96 -7.46 -21.73
C HIS A 102 -10.78 -6.85 -22.47
N LYS A 103 -9.58 -6.93 -21.88
CA LYS A 103 -8.33 -6.49 -22.51
C LYS A 103 -7.30 -7.61 -22.61
N SER A 104 -6.75 -7.82 -23.81
CA SER A 104 -5.78 -8.90 -24.08
C SER A 104 -4.61 -8.55 -25.00
N GLY A 105 -4.46 -7.28 -25.39
CA GLY A 105 -3.27 -6.78 -26.07
C GLY A 105 -2.25 -6.19 -25.09
N ASN A 106 -0.96 -6.40 -25.34
CA ASN A 106 0.13 -5.85 -24.51
C ASN A 106 0.41 -4.38 -24.82
N THR A 107 0.97 -3.65 -23.86
CA THR A 107 1.65 -2.40 -24.15
C THR A 107 2.91 -2.70 -24.97
N ILE A 108 3.16 -1.89 -26.01
CA ILE A 108 4.40 -1.91 -26.80
C ILE A 108 5.02 -0.52 -26.72
N GLY A 109 6.28 -0.43 -26.30
CA GLY A 109 6.96 0.84 -26.09
C GLY A 109 7.07 1.16 -24.60
N SER A 110 6.98 2.44 -24.24
CA SER A 110 7.07 2.85 -22.82
C SER A 110 5.79 2.50 -22.07
N GLU A 111 5.94 1.82 -20.93
CA GLU A 111 4.86 1.53 -19.98
C GLU A 111 4.40 2.79 -19.23
N ASP A 112 5.17 3.87 -19.26
CA ASP A 112 4.84 5.13 -18.58
C ASP A 112 3.49 5.70 -19.05
N ASN A 113 3.14 5.48 -20.32
CA ASN A 113 1.88 5.94 -20.92
C ASN A 113 0.65 5.23 -20.34
N ASN A 114 0.81 4.08 -19.70
CA ASN A 114 -0.28 3.36 -19.04
C ASN A 114 -0.90 4.22 -17.92
N SER A 115 -0.09 5.08 -17.32
CA SER A 115 -0.48 6.06 -16.29
C SER A 115 -1.44 7.13 -16.83
N TYR A 116 -1.53 7.33 -18.15
CA TYR A 116 -2.55 8.19 -18.76
C TYR A 116 -3.79 7.40 -19.24
N GLY A 117 -3.87 6.11 -18.92
CA GLY A 117 -4.95 5.22 -19.35
C GLY A 117 -4.74 4.65 -20.75
N GLN A 118 -3.51 4.60 -21.27
CA GLN A 118 -3.20 3.80 -22.45
C GLN A 118 -3.29 2.31 -22.11
N ASN A 119 -3.81 1.51 -23.05
CA ASN A 119 -3.88 0.05 -22.97
C ASN A 119 -4.74 -0.53 -21.83
N ALA A 120 -5.54 0.29 -21.15
CA ALA A 120 -6.46 -0.13 -20.12
C ALA A 120 -7.68 -0.89 -20.69
N ALA A 121 -8.35 -1.69 -19.86
CA ALA A 121 -9.65 -2.21 -20.25
C ALA A 121 -10.69 -1.08 -20.31
N LEU A 122 -10.74 -0.22 -19.28
CA LEU A 122 -11.51 1.02 -19.27
C LEU A 122 -10.62 2.21 -18.94
N ALA A 123 -10.66 3.25 -19.77
CA ALA A 123 -10.07 4.55 -19.47
C ALA A 123 -11.15 5.64 -19.45
N VAL A 124 -11.18 6.47 -18.40
CA VAL A 124 -12.06 7.65 -18.28
C VAL A 124 -11.19 8.88 -18.09
N VAL A 125 -11.20 9.77 -19.09
CA VAL A 125 -10.25 10.89 -19.19
C VAL A 125 -10.88 12.19 -19.67
N GLY A 126 -10.15 13.30 -19.58
CA GLY A 126 -10.51 14.55 -20.25
C GLY A 126 -11.82 15.16 -19.76
N GLY A 127 -12.02 15.19 -18.43
CA GLY A 127 -13.23 15.71 -17.79
C GLY A 127 -14.44 14.77 -17.87
N SER A 128 -14.22 13.51 -18.23
CA SER A 128 -15.29 12.54 -18.45
C SER A 128 -15.71 11.80 -17.19
N HIS A 129 -16.91 11.23 -17.21
CA HIS A 129 -17.50 10.57 -16.06
C HIS A 129 -18.10 9.22 -16.45
N ALA A 130 -17.94 8.21 -15.59
CA ALA A 130 -18.63 6.93 -15.75
C ALA A 130 -19.29 6.46 -14.45
N SER A 131 -20.51 5.91 -14.56
CA SER A 131 -21.21 5.19 -13.51
C SER A 131 -21.29 3.70 -13.90
N LEU A 132 -20.75 2.83 -13.05
CA LEU A 132 -20.67 1.39 -13.30
C LEU A 132 -21.49 0.63 -12.25
N THR A 133 -22.39 -0.26 -12.69
CA THR A 133 -23.12 -1.16 -11.79
C THR A 133 -23.05 -2.59 -12.27
N ASN A 134 -22.68 -3.52 -11.39
CA ASN A 134 -22.59 -4.95 -11.72
C ASN A 134 -21.72 -5.18 -12.98
N THR A 135 -20.49 -4.67 -12.96
CA THR A 135 -19.57 -4.73 -14.11
C THR A 135 -18.40 -5.64 -13.81
N THR A 136 -18.01 -6.48 -14.77
CA THR A 136 -16.80 -7.29 -14.71
C THR A 136 -15.75 -6.75 -15.67
N VAL A 137 -14.53 -6.56 -15.20
CA VAL A 137 -13.39 -6.10 -15.99
C VAL A 137 -12.27 -7.13 -15.88
N THR A 138 -11.74 -7.57 -17.02
CA THR A 138 -10.59 -8.48 -17.05
C THR A 138 -9.51 -7.95 -17.97
N SER A 139 -8.26 -8.04 -17.53
CA SER A 139 -7.09 -7.75 -18.36
C SER A 139 -6.05 -8.85 -18.21
N SER A 140 -5.58 -9.40 -19.33
CA SER A 140 -4.64 -10.53 -19.33
C SER A 140 -3.22 -10.20 -19.79
N SER A 141 -2.91 -8.92 -19.98
CA SER A 141 -1.74 -8.48 -20.75
C SER A 141 -0.81 -7.58 -19.96
N ILE A 142 0.47 -7.52 -20.36
CA ILE A 142 1.47 -6.65 -19.74
C ILE A 142 1.09 -5.19 -19.99
N GLY A 143 1.20 -4.36 -18.95
CA GLY A 143 0.90 -2.93 -19.02
C GLY A 143 -0.58 -2.61 -19.26
N ALA A 144 -1.49 -3.53 -18.92
CA ALA A 144 -2.90 -3.38 -19.21
C ALA A 144 -3.72 -3.29 -17.92
N ASN A 145 -3.82 -2.07 -17.38
CA ASN A 145 -4.64 -1.80 -16.19
C ASN A 145 -6.11 -2.19 -16.44
N GLY A 146 -6.81 -2.60 -15.37
CA GLY A 146 -8.24 -2.86 -15.45
C GLY A 146 -9.01 -1.57 -15.74
N ILE A 147 -8.93 -0.62 -14.82
CA ILE A 147 -9.60 0.69 -14.94
C ILE A 147 -8.60 1.80 -14.64
N VAL A 148 -8.59 2.84 -15.47
CA VAL A 148 -7.82 4.07 -15.22
C VAL A 148 -8.72 5.29 -15.29
N VAL A 149 -8.62 6.17 -14.31
CA VAL A 149 -9.20 7.52 -14.33
C VAL A 149 -8.08 8.54 -14.31
N ALA A 150 -8.00 9.37 -15.35
CA ALA A 150 -6.91 10.32 -15.51
C ALA A 150 -7.40 11.72 -15.90
N GLY A 151 -6.91 12.74 -15.20
CA GLY A 151 -7.14 14.15 -15.53
C GLY A 151 -8.17 14.82 -14.61
N GLU A 152 -8.02 16.14 -14.48
CA GLU A 152 -8.95 16.99 -13.72
C GLU A 152 -10.39 16.77 -14.16
N ASN A 153 -11.31 16.81 -13.19
CA ASN A 153 -12.75 16.59 -13.38
C ASN A 153 -13.12 15.23 -14.02
N SER A 154 -12.20 14.27 -14.10
CA SER A 154 -12.52 12.91 -14.56
C SER A 154 -12.85 12.02 -13.37
N SER A 155 -13.96 11.28 -13.43
CA SER A 155 -14.36 10.46 -12.29
C SER A 155 -15.11 9.17 -12.64
N ILE A 156 -15.03 8.20 -11.74
CA ILE A 156 -15.86 6.99 -11.77
C ILE A 156 -16.64 6.85 -10.46
N GLN A 157 -17.92 6.51 -10.58
CA GLN A 157 -18.72 5.96 -9.49
C GLN A 157 -19.04 4.49 -9.80
N ALA A 158 -18.70 3.57 -8.90
CA ALA A 158 -18.93 2.14 -9.14
C ALA A 158 -19.66 1.44 -7.98
N THR A 159 -20.48 0.45 -8.32
CA THR A 159 -21.12 -0.46 -7.36
C THR A 159 -21.13 -1.86 -7.94
N ASP A 160 -20.82 -2.87 -7.13
CA ASP A 160 -20.74 -4.27 -7.57
C ASP A 160 -19.74 -4.43 -8.74
N LEU A 161 -18.48 -4.08 -8.48
CA LEU A 161 -17.42 -4.11 -9.48
C LEU A 161 -16.48 -5.31 -9.23
N ALA A 162 -16.23 -6.10 -10.26
CA ALA A 162 -15.23 -7.18 -10.22
C ALA A 162 -14.11 -6.89 -11.23
N VAL A 163 -12.86 -6.83 -10.78
CA VAL A 163 -11.70 -6.59 -11.63
C VAL A 163 -10.67 -7.70 -11.48
N THR A 164 -10.13 -8.21 -12.58
CA THR A 164 -9.01 -9.15 -12.58
C THR A 164 -7.94 -8.71 -13.57
N THR A 165 -6.71 -8.55 -13.11
CA THR A 165 -5.55 -8.27 -13.96
C THR A 165 -4.45 -9.32 -13.77
N ILE A 166 -3.84 -9.76 -14.88
CA ILE A 166 -2.90 -10.90 -14.87
C ILE A 166 -1.47 -10.47 -15.21
N GLY A 167 -1.29 -9.60 -16.20
CA GLY A 167 0.04 -9.22 -16.68
C GLY A 167 0.78 -8.32 -15.69
N ASP A 168 2.10 -8.24 -15.86
CA ASP A 168 2.94 -7.33 -15.08
C ASP A 168 2.56 -5.87 -15.37
N ASN A 169 2.87 -4.97 -14.44
CA ASN A 169 2.59 -3.53 -14.55
C ASN A 169 1.11 -3.22 -14.88
N SER A 170 0.18 -3.99 -14.31
CA SER A 170 -1.24 -3.95 -14.62
C SER A 170 -2.07 -3.85 -13.34
N ASN A 171 -2.23 -2.63 -12.83
CA ASN A 171 -3.07 -2.34 -11.67
C ASN A 171 -4.53 -2.72 -11.92
N GLY A 172 -5.24 -3.11 -10.86
CA GLY A 172 -6.67 -3.38 -10.94
C GLY A 172 -7.45 -2.12 -11.30
N ILE A 173 -7.43 -1.14 -10.40
CA ILE A 173 -7.90 0.22 -10.66
C ILE A 173 -6.82 1.23 -10.32
N ASP A 174 -6.78 2.32 -11.09
CA ASP A 174 -5.80 3.39 -10.92
C ASP A 174 -6.45 4.77 -11.09
N ALA A 175 -6.15 5.69 -10.17
CA ALA A 175 -6.50 7.09 -10.26
C ALA A 175 -5.25 7.96 -10.28
N THR A 176 -5.19 8.89 -11.23
CA THR A 176 -3.96 9.63 -11.55
C THR A 176 -4.28 10.98 -12.20
N TYR A 177 -3.33 11.90 -12.23
CA TYR A 177 -3.51 13.26 -12.76
C TYR A 177 -4.78 13.98 -12.26
N ASN A 178 -5.13 13.90 -10.98
CA ASN A 178 -6.35 14.43 -10.34
C ASN A 178 -7.65 13.64 -10.65
N GLY A 179 -7.54 12.44 -11.21
CA GLY A 179 -8.65 11.52 -11.39
C GLY A 179 -9.23 11.04 -10.05
N GLN A 180 -10.52 10.71 -10.05
CA GLN A 180 -11.24 10.32 -8.83
C GLN A 180 -12.05 9.04 -9.02
N ILE A 181 -12.02 8.13 -8.05
CA ILE A 181 -12.88 6.94 -8.02
C ILE A 181 -13.58 6.86 -6.67
N GLU A 182 -14.90 6.75 -6.71
CA GLU A 182 -15.75 6.38 -5.57
C GLU A 182 -16.38 5.03 -5.89
N ALA A 183 -16.21 4.01 -5.05
CA ALA A 183 -16.75 2.69 -5.35
C ALA A 183 -17.26 1.95 -4.12
N SER A 184 -18.23 1.05 -4.32
CA SER A 184 -18.71 0.17 -3.26
C SER A 184 -18.88 -1.28 -3.71
N ASN A 185 -18.68 -2.21 -2.78
CA ASN A 185 -18.68 -3.65 -3.03
C ASN A 185 -17.78 -4.04 -4.22
N VAL A 186 -16.47 -3.81 -4.05
CA VAL A 186 -15.48 -4.01 -5.11
C VAL A 186 -14.62 -5.25 -4.83
N ASN A 187 -14.51 -6.14 -5.81
CA ASN A 187 -13.60 -7.30 -5.74
C ASN A 187 -12.50 -7.16 -6.78
N ILE A 188 -11.24 -7.12 -6.35
CA ILE A 188 -10.09 -6.94 -7.25
C ILE A 188 -9.04 -8.01 -7.01
N THR A 189 -8.61 -8.67 -8.08
CA THR A 189 -7.50 -9.62 -8.05
C THR A 189 -6.42 -9.22 -9.04
N THR A 190 -5.17 -9.16 -8.58
CA THR A 190 -4.00 -8.96 -9.43
C THR A 190 -2.99 -10.10 -9.24
N THR A 191 -2.36 -10.54 -10.33
CA THR A 191 -1.37 -11.62 -10.28
C THR A 191 -0.01 -11.27 -10.87
N GLY A 192 0.09 -10.22 -11.68
CA GLY A 192 1.36 -9.78 -12.26
C GLY A 192 2.25 -9.07 -11.26
N ALA A 193 3.54 -8.98 -11.58
CA ALA A 193 4.48 -8.16 -10.84
C ALA A 193 4.11 -6.67 -10.91
N TYR A 194 4.52 -5.90 -9.91
CA TYR A 194 4.29 -4.46 -9.81
C TYR A 194 2.83 -4.03 -10.06
N SER A 195 1.87 -4.84 -9.61
CA SER A 195 0.45 -4.66 -9.92
C SER A 195 -0.39 -4.64 -8.65
N ALA A 196 -0.76 -3.45 -8.20
CA ALA A 196 -1.64 -3.29 -7.04
C ALA A 196 -3.12 -3.45 -7.45
N PRO A 197 -3.95 -4.12 -6.63
CA PRO A 197 -5.40 -4.08 -6.77
C PRO A 197 -5.95 -2.66 -6.86
N VAL A 198 -5.49 -1.77 -5.97
CA VAL A 198 -5.87 -0.35 -5.95
C VAL A 198 -4.61 0.49 -5.93
N SER A 199 -4.52 1.41 -6.89
CA SER A 199 -3.41 2.35 -7.03
C SER A 199 -3.92 3.78 -7.11
N VAL A 200 -3.29 4.69 -6.37
CA VAL A 200 -3.38 6.13 -6.62
C VAL A 200 -2.00 6.59 -7.03
N SER A 201 -1.78 6.81 -8.33
CA SER A 201 -0.42 6.93 -8.87
C SER A 201 0.20 8.33 -8.76
N GLN A 202 -0.60 9.36 -8.44
CA GLN A 202 -0.11 10.74 -8.35
C GLN A 202 -0.84 11.56 -7.28
N ALA A 203 -0.13 12.55 -6.75
CA ALA A 203 -0.67 13.56 -5.85
C ALA A 203 -1.97 14.18 -6.40
N HIS A 204 -2.86 14.55 -5.48
CA HIS A 204 -4.20 15.12 -5.76
C HIS A 204 -5.22 14.17 -6.42
N SER A 205 -4.83 12.96 -6.83
CA SER A 205 -5.76 11.93 -7.25
C SER A 205 -6.37 11.24 -6.03
N LYS A 206 -7.59 10.70 -6.15
CA LYS A 206 -8.32 10.15 -5.01
C LYS A 206 -9.04 8.86 -5.34
N ILE A 207 -8.96 7.89 -4.43
CA ILE A 207 -9.82 6.70 -4.44
C ILE A 207 -10.46 6.54 -3.06
N HIS A 208 -11.77 6.32 -3.02
CA HIS A 208 -12.49 5.92 -1.83
C HIS A 208 -13.35 4.68 -2.14
N ILE A 209 -13.18 3.62 -1.35
CA ILE A 209 -13.90 2.36 -1.54
C ILE A 209 -14.54 1.90 -0.23
N THR A 210 -15.84 1.61 -0.28
CA THR A 210 -16.58 1.01 0.84
C THR A 210 -16.99 -0.43 0.51
N GLY A 211 -16.48 -1.39 1.28
CA GLY A 211 -16.78 -2.80 1.12
C GLY A 211 -16.06 -3.44 -0.06
N GLY A 212 -15.51 -4.64 0.15
CA GLY A 212 -14.86 -5.37 -0.93
C GLY A 212 -13.79 -6.36 -0.48
N LYS A 213 -13.21 -7.02 -1.48
CA LYS A 213 -12.09 -7.94 -1.29
C LYS A 213 -10.98 -7.70 -2.32
N PHE A 214 -9.76 -7.48 -1.83
CA PHE A 214 -8.57 -7.27 -2.65
C PHE A 214 -7.55 -8.40 -2.48
N SER A 215 -6.89 -8.77 -3.57
CA SER A 215 -5.86 -9.80 -3.57
C SER A 215 -4.75 -9.47 -4.57
N ALA A 216 -3.54 -9.25 -4.05
CA ALA A 216 -2.30 -9.17 -4.82
C ALA A 216 -1.48 -10.45 -4.58
N SER A 217 -1.30 -11.28 -5.61
CA SER A 217 -0.63 -12.58 -5.42
C SER A 217 0.86 -12.58 -5.75
N HIS A 218 1.37 -11.59 -6.48
CA HIS A 218 2.79 -11.50 -6.77
C HIS A 218 3.59 -10.98 -5.56
N ALA A 219 4.76 -11.57 -5.31
CA ALA A 219 5.61 -11.27 -4.14
C ALA A 219 6.19 -9.84 -4.11
N VAL A 220 6.03 -9.08 -5.21
CA VAL A 220 6.53 -7.70 -5.35
C VAL A 220 5.39 -6.72 -5.59
N SER A 221 4.18 -7.02 -5.14
CA SER A 221 3.02 -6.16 -5.39
C SER A 221 2.24 -5.93 -4.10
N PRO A 222 2.09 -4.68 -3.64
CA PRO A 222 1.34 -4.40 -2.43
C PRO A 222 -0.15 -4.61 -2.72
N CYS A 223 -0.94 -4.72 -1.66
CA CYS A 223 -2.39 -4.71 -1.82
C CYS A 223 -2.90 -3.30 -2.20
N LEU A 224 -2.28 -2.25 -1.65
CA LEU A 224 -2.61 -0.86 -1.89
C LEU A 224 -1.34 -0.06 -2.22
N PHE A 225 -1.43 0.79 -3.22
CA PHE A 225 -0.39 1.78 -3.55
C PHE A 225 -0.99 3.19 -3.54
N SER A 226 -0.30 4.16 -2.94
CA SER A 226 -0.77 5.56 -2.95
C SER A 226 0.35 6.58 -2.95
N ALA A 227 0.33 7.44 -3.96
CA ALA A 227 0.98 8.75 -4.02
C ALA A 227 -0.03 9.91 -3.96
N GLY A 228 -1.32 9.62 -3.79
CA GLY A 228 -2.41 10.59 -3.63
C GLY A 228 -3.23 10.30 -2.37
N ASP A 229 -4.56 10.35 -2.43
CA ASP A 229 -5.45 10.05 -1.30
C ASP A 229 -6.21 8.73 -1.50
N LEU A 230 -5.93 7.71 -0.69
CA LEU A 230 -6.59 6.40 -0.76
C LEU A 230 -7.30 6.10 0.56
N ILE A 231 -8.62 5.94 0.51
CA ILE A 231 -9.45 5.60 1.68
C ILE A 231 -10.17 4.27 1.40
N VAL A 232 -10.08 3.34 2.35
CA VAL A 232 -10.83 2.09 2.32
C VAL A 232 -11.63 1.92 3.62
N ASP A 233 -12.90 1.58 3.47
CA ASP A 233 -13.85 1.35 4.55
C ASP A 233 -14.43 -0.07 4.40
N SER A 234 -14.43 -0.87 5.47
CA SER A 234 -15.06 -2.20 5.48
C SER A 234 -14.49 -3.16 4.41
N VAL A 235 -13.20 -3.02 4.10
CA VAL A 235 -12.50 -3.80 3.06
C VAL A 235 -11.68 -4.93 3.69
N THR A 236 -11.60 -6.06 2.99
CA THR A 236 -10.61 -7.10 3.27
C THR A 236 -9.55 -7.16 2.18
N GLY A 237 -8.27 -7.22 2.54
CA GLY A 237 -7.17 -7.26 1.58
C GLY A 237 -6.11 -8.32 1.91
N SER A 238 -5.40 -8.77 0.87
CA SER A 238 -4.28 -9.70 1.02
C SER A 238 -3.19 -9.42 -0.01
N SER A 239 -1.94 -9.47 0.44
CA SER A 239 -0.76 -9.38 -0.43
C SER A 239 0.32 -10.35 0.03
N GLN A 240 1.07 -10.92 -0.91
CA GLN A 240 2.32 -11.64 -0.60
C GLN A 240 3.50 -10.69 -0.32
N ASN A 241 3.30 -9.38 -0.50
CA ASN A 241 4.22 -8.31 -0.19
C ASN A 241 3.64 -7.46 0.96
N ASN A 242 3.62 -6.13 0.81
CA ASN A 242 3.11 -5.17 1.79
C ASN A 242 1.58 -5.03 1.69
N SER A 243 0.92 -4.74 2.82
CA SER A 243 -0.51 -4.37 2.79
C SER A 243 -0.70 -3.01 2.11
N ALA A 244 0.21 -2.08 2.37
CA ALA A 244 0.22 -0.75 1.74
C ALA A 244 1.66 -0.28 1.45
N SER A 245 1.83 0.41 0.33
CA SER A 245 3.02 1.19 -0.01
C SER A 245 2.60 2.63 -0.32
N ILE A 246 3.20 3.59 0.36
CA ILE A 246 2.79 4.99 0.36
C ILE A 246 3.98 5.84 -0.07
N GLU A 247 3.87 6.45 -1.25
CA GLU A 247 4.92 7.26 -1.87
C GLU A 247 4.49 8.74 -1.87
N GLY A 248 4.71 9.45 -0.76
CA GLY A 248 4.34 10.86 -0.65
C GLY A 248 2.83 11.15 -0.64
N GLY A 249 2.00 10.13 -0.40
CA GLY A 249 0.53 10.21 -0.34
C GLY A 249 -0.06 9.80 1.02
N SER A 250 -1.34 9.43 1.01
CA SER A 250 -2.07 8.90 2.17
C SER A 250 -2.79 7.59 1.87
N VAL A 251 -2.84 6.73 2.89
CA VAL A 251 -3.73 5.56 2.96
C VAL A 251 -4.45 5.60 4.30
N THR A 252 -5.79 5.53 4.25
CA THR A 252 -6.66 5.47 5.45
C THR A 252 -7.48 4.19 5.45
N TRP A 253 -7.43 3.45 6.55
CA TRP A 253 -8.25 2.26 6.80
C TRP A 253 -9.31 2.55 7.85
N ILE A 254 -10.56 2.20 7.54
CA ILE A 254 -11.69 2.27 8.45
C ILE A 254 -12.35 0.89 8.45
N ASP A 255 -12.55 0.29 9.62
CA ASP A 255 -13.23 -1.01 9.77
C ASP A 255 -12.70 -2.11 8.81
N SER A 256 -11.41 -2.07 8.48
CA SER A 256 -10.82 -2.87 7.41
C SER A 256 -9.80 -3.88 7.94
N SER A 257 -9.58 -4.96 7.18
CA SER A 257 -8.64 -6.02 7.58
C SER A 257 -7.70 -6.39 6.43
N PHE A 258 -6.40 -6.33 6.68
CA PHE A 258 -5.37 -6.66 5.70
C PHE A 258 -4.43 -7.75 6.17
N THR A 259 -3.96 -8.55 5.20
CA THR A 259 -2.92 -9.56 5.40
C THR A 259 -1.71 -9.30 4.50
N SER A 260 -0.50 -9.47 5.05
CA SER A 260 0.76 -9.27 4.32
C SER A 260 1.84 -10.28 4.71
N ALA A 261 2.76 -10.56 3.78
CA ALA A 261 3.84 -11.55 3.98
C ALA A 261 5.20 -11.11 3.40
N GLY A 262 5.35 -9.84 3.00
CA GLY A 262 6.60 -9.30 2.48
C GLY A 262 7.63 -8.94 3.56
N ASN A 263 8.52 -8.02 3.24
CA ASN A 263 9.49 -7.51 4.22
C ASN A 263 8.83 -6.54 5.22
N TYR A 264 7.81 -5.80 4.77
CA TYR A 264 7.14 -4.77 5.55
C TYR A 264 5.63 -4.93 5.60
N GLY A 265 5.01 -4.60 6.73
CA GLY A 265 3.55 -4.52 6.82
C GLY A 265 3.03 -3.34 6.00
N VAL A 266 3.59 -2.15 6.29
CA VAL A 266 3.33 -0.88 5.60
C VAL A 266 4.67 -0.19 5.32
N LEU A 267 4.86 0.24 4.07
CA LEU A 267 6.01 1.00 3.62
C LEU A 267 5.60 2.46 3.37
N LEU A 268 6.31 3.41 4.00
CA LEU A 268 6.15 4.85 3.78
C LEU A 268 7.45 5.43 3.24
N TYR A 269 7.43 6.02 2.05
CA TYR A 269 8.64 6.45 1.38
C TYR A 269 8.43 7.58 0.38
N GLU A 270 9.52 8.01 -0.24
CA GLU A 270 9.52 8.91 -1.40
C GLU A 270 10.68 8.54 -2.32
N THR A 271 10.55 8.79 -3.63
CA THR A 271 11.64 8.54 -4.60
C THR A 271 12.38 9.81 -5.04
N SER A 272 11.89 10.99 -4.64
CA SER A 272 12.54 12.29 -4.86
C SER A 272 13.93 12.36 -4.24
N GLU A 273 14.91 12.87 -5.01
CA GLU A 273 16.28 13.10 -4.55
C GLU A 273 16.48 14.46 -3.86
N SER A 274 15.58 15.43 -4.08
CA SER A 274 15.86 16.85 -3.77
C SER A 274 15.04 17.45 -2.64
N ASN A 275 13.92 16.84 -2.26
CA ASN A 275 13.18 17.07 -1.00
C ASN A 275 12.13 15.96 -0.86
N ALA A 276 12.06 15.37 0.32
CA ALA A 276 11.11 14.32 0.66
C ALA A 276 9.70 14.89 0.91
N GLY A 277 8.69 14.29 0.27
CA GLY A 277 7.28 14.54 0.57
C GLY A 277 6.85 13.99 1.93
N SER A 278 5.56 14.10 2.24
CA SER A 278 4.96 13.50 3.43
C SER A 278 4.14 12.27 3.05
N SER A 279 4.34 11.17 3.77
CA SER A 279 3.54 9.96 3.63
C SER A 279 2.70 9.74 4.88
N SER A 280 1.43 9.39 4.74
CA SER A 280 0.52 9.25 5.88
C SER A 280 -0.22 7.92 5.85
N PHE A 281 -0.16 7.19 6.96
CA PHE A 281 -0.96 6.00 7.20
C PHE A 281 -1.88 6.24 8.40
N SER A 282 -3.18 6.07 8.20
CA SER A 282 -4.17 6.12 9.27
C SER A 282 -4.98 4.82 9.31
N SER A 283 -5.26 4.33 10.51
CA SER A 283 -6.03 3.11 10.72
C SER A 283 -6.94 3.23 11.94
N GLU A 284 -8.24 3.05 11.71
CA GLU A 284 -9.29 3.10 12.73
C GLU A 284 -10.10 1.80 12.73
N ASN A 285 -10.29 1.21 13.92
CA ASN A 285 -11.11 0.00 14.13
C ASN A 285 -10.76 -1.17 13.18
N SER A 286 -9.50 -1.25 12.80
CA SER A 286 -9.03 -2.09 11.71
C SER A 286 -8.08 -3.19 12.21
N ARG A 287 -7.69 -4.11 11.33
CA ARG A 287 -6.76 -5.21 11.64
C ARG A 287 -5.69 -5.37 10.58
N LEU A 288 -4.43 -5.41 11.01
CA LEU A 288 -3.30 -5.89 10.21
C LEU A 288 -2.86 -7.26 10.76
N THR A 289 -2.87 -8.29 9.93
CA THR A 289 -2.26 -9.59 10.26
C THR A 289 -1.10 -9.85 9.33
N THR A 290 0.11 -9.95 9.87
CA THR A 290 1.30 -9.94 9.02
C THR A 290 2.36 -10.93 9.49
N THR A 291 3.01 -11.58 8.52
CA THR A 291 4.14 -12.49 8.75
C THR A 291 5.44 -11.88 8.23
N VAL A 292 5.53 -10.55 8.23
CA VAL A 292 6.69 -9.82 7.71
C VAL A 292 7.96 -10.10 8.48
N THR A 293 9.08 -10.07 7.78
CA THR A 293 10.39 -10.47 8.33
C THR A 293 11.17 -9.31 8.92
N ASP A 294 11.01 -8.09 8.40
CA ASP A 294 11.90 -6.97 8.74
C ASP A 294 11.26 -6.05 9.76
N SER A 295 10.12 -5.42 9.41
CA SER A 295 9.39 -4.53 10.34
C SER A 295 7.91 -4.40 9.97
N ILE A 296 7.08 -4.06 10.97
CA ILE A 296 5.65 -3.80 10.73
C ILE A 296 5.49 -2.51 9.92
N PHE A 297 6.13 -1.42 10.37
CA PHE A 297 6.23 -0.17 9.65
C PHE A 297 7.69 0.07 9.24
N TYR A 298 7.92 0.48 8.00
CA TYR A 298 9.19 1.01 7.54
C TYR A 298 8.98 2.38 6.91
N ALA A 299 9.74 3.36 7.38
CA ALA A 299 9.76 4.71 6.84
C ALA A 299 11.18 5.10 6.41
N THR A 300 11.32 5.61 5.19
CA THR A 300 12.59 6.12 4.63
C THR A 300 12.32 7.28 3.67
N ASN A 301 13.24 8.24 3.58
CA ASN A 301 13.11 9.40 2.68
C ASN A 301 11.76 10.12 2.74
N THR A 302 11.12 10.23 3.90
CA THR A 302 9.80 10.88 4.01
C THR A 302 9.57 11.47 5.40
N THR A 303 8.72 12.50 5.49
CA THR A 303 8.04 12.80 6.76
C THR A 303 6.83 11.88 6.86
N ALA A 304 6.91 10.85 7.69
CA ALA A 304 5.88 9.84 7.88
C ALA A 304 4.95 10.19 9.04
N TYR A 305 3.65 10.13 8.80
CA TYR A 305 2.60 10.20 9.82
C TYR A 305 1.95 8.82 9.95
N ILE A 306 1.92 8.27 11.16
CA ILE A 306 1.32 6.96 11.45
C ILE A 306 0.32 7.19 12.58
N ASP A 307 -0.97 7.22 12.26
CA ASP A 307 -2.06 7.45 13.20
C ASP A 307 -2.86 6.16 13.40
N LEU A 308 -2.88 5.64 14.62
CA LEU A 308 -3.51 4.35 14.94
C LEU A 308 -4.53 4.52 16.06
N THR A 309 -5.78 4.15 15.77
CA THR A 309 -6.87 4.12 16.73
C THR A 309 -7.53 2.76 16.74
N ASN A 310 -7.54 2.09 17.90
CA ASN A 310 -8.20 0.79 18.08
C ASN A 310 -7.91 -0.23 16.93
N THR A 311 -6.66 -0.30 16.50
CA THR A 311 -6.19 -1.16 15.41
C THR A 311 -5.51 -2.39 15.97
N VAL A 312 -5.97 -3.58 15.57
CA VAL A 312 -5.31 -4.84 15.94
C VAL A 312 -4.11 -5.07 15.02
N ILE A 313 -2.91 -5.13 15.57
CA ILE A 313 -1.70 -5.55 14.86
C ILE A 313 -1.33 -6.94 15.36
N ASP A 314 -1.51 -7.94 14.50
CA ASP A 314 -1.20 -9.35 14.76
C ASP A 314 0.03 -9.74 13.94
N SER A 315 1.18 -9.77 14.61
CA SER A 315 2.49 -10.02 14.01
C SER A 315 3.40 -10.74 14.98
N SER A 316 4.24 -11.64 14.47
CA SER A 316 5.37 -12.20 15.22
C SER A 316 6.64 -11.36 15.07
N CYS A 317 6.64 -10.34 14.20
CA CYS A 317 7.78 -9.45 14.03
C CYS A 317 7.96 -8.59 15.28
N ASN A 318 9.17 -8.60 15.85
CA ASN A 318 9.47 -7.82 17.05
C ASN A 318 9.88 -6.37 16.74
N LEU A 319 10.00 -5.98 15.46
CA LEU A 319 10.31 -4.60 15.08
C LEU A 319 9.02 -3.90 14.63
N LEU A 320 8.48 -3.04 15.50
CA LEU A 320 7.28 -2.28 15.23
C LEU A 320 7.57 -1.22 14.16
N LEU A 321 8.62 -0.44 14.37
CA LEU A 321 8.99 0.67 13.48
C LEU A 321 10.48 0.64 13.19
N ASN A 322 10.81 0.61 11.90
CA ASN A 322 12.13 0.96 11.41
C ASN A 322 12.07 2.36 10.78
N CYS A 323 12.78 3.32 11.38
CA CYS A 323 12.94 4.67 10.85
C CYS A 323 14.41 4.86 10.47
N SER A 324 14.73 4.70 9.18
CA SER A 324 16.13 4.72 8.74
C SER A 324 16.26 5.23 7.32
N GLY A 325 17.50 5.53 6.94
CA GLY A 325 17.87 5.68 5.54
C GLY A 325 17.59 4.43 4.70
N ASN A 326 17.68 4.62 3.40
CA ASN A 326 17.43 3.63 2.37
C ASN A 326 18.66 2.77 2.04
N ALA A 327 19.13 1.95 2.98
CA ALA A 327 20.20 1.00 2.70
C ALA A 327 19.79 -0.11 1.71
N ASN A 328 18.47 -0.32 1.54
CA ASN A 328 17.91 -1.48 0.85
C ASN A 328 16.98 -1.15 -0.33
N GLY A 329 16.91 0.11 -0.80
CA GLY A 329 16.05 0.47 -1.93
C GLY A 329 16.45 1.77 -2.60
N ASP A 330 16.15 1.90 -3.89
CA ASP A 330 16.44 3.10 -4.70
C ASP A 330 15.44 4.25 -4.41
N TRP A 331 15.13 4.48 -3.12
CA TRP A 331 14.15 5.45 -2.62
C TRP A 331 14.83 6.73 -2.13
N GLY A 332 15.73 7.28 -2.94
CA GLY A 332 16.61 8.41 -2.61
C GLY A 332 18.09 8.01 -2.58
N LYS A 333 18.93 8.81 -1.90
CA LYS A 333 20.38 8.61 -1.80
C LYS A 333 20.77 7.96 -0.47
N GLU A 334 21.43 6.81 -0.58
CA GLU A 334 21.98 6.06 0.55
C GLU A 334 22.78 6.96 1.51
N GLY A 335 22.52 6.82 2.80
CA GLY A 335 23.17 7.59 3.86
C GLY A 335 22.83 9.08 3.91
N ASN A 336 21.89 9.57 3.10
CA ASN A 336 21.46 10.98 3.11
C ASN A 336 19.96 11.15 3.36
N ASN A 337 19.15 10.17 2.97
CA ASN A 337 17.69 10.27 2.97
C ASN A 337 17.05 9.38 4.06
N GLY A 338 17.18 9.79 5.32
CA GLY A 338 16.46 9.20 6.46
C GLY A 338 14.96 9.55 6.46
N ALA A 339 14.26 9.24 7.55
CA ALA A 339 12.85 9.59 7.73
C ALA A 339 12.61 10.42 8.99
N ILE A 340 11.53 11.18 8.98
CA ILE A 340 10.98 11.85 10.17
C ILE A 340 9.63 11.20 10.45
N VAL A 341 9.54 10.33 11.44
CA VAL A 341 8.30 9.61 11.78
C VAL A 341 7.60 10.27 12.97
N LYS A 342 6.29 10.49 12.82
CA LYS A 342 5.37 10.84 13.90
C LYS A 342 4.35 9.72 14.04
N LEU A 343 4.48 8.94 15.10
CA LEU A 343 3.57 7.85 15.43
C LEU A 343 2.64 8.29 16.57
N SER A 344 1.34 8.36 16.29
CA SER A 344 0.29 8.68 17.27
C SER A 344 -0.57 7.44 17.53
N ALA A 345 -0.63 7.04 18.78
CA ALA A 345 -1.41 5.92 19.27
C ALA A 345 -2.54 6.45 20.18
N ASP A 346 -3.78 6.13 19.83
CA ASP A 346 -4.97 6.50 20.60
C ASP A 346 -5.83 5.26 20.89
N THR A 347 -6.04 4.94 22.17
CA THR A 347 -6.73 3.71 22.57
C THR A 347 -6.14 2.48 21.86
N GLN A 348 -4.80 2.42 21.84
CA GLN A 348 -4.05 1.54 20.96
C GLN A 348 -3.05 0.70 21.75
N THR A 349 -2.98 -0.60 21.45
CA THR A 349 -1.93 -1.48 21.96
C THR A 349 -0.89 -1.74 20.87
N LEU A 350 0.37 -1.49 21.18
CA LEU A 350 1.52 -1.63 20.29
C LEU A 350 2.53 -2.59 20.91
N GLN A 351 3.10 -3.46 20.08
CA GLN A 351 4.11 -4.44 20.46
C GLN A 351 5.27 -4.36 19.47
N GLY A 352 6.50 -4.35 20.01
CA GLY A 352 7.74 -4.37 19.24
C GLY A 352 8.60 -3.13 19.46
N ASN A 353 9.87 -3.25 19.09
CA ASN A 353 10.87 -2.22 19.24
C ASN A 353 10.71 -1.12 18.18
N ILE A 354 11.28 0.04 18.49
CA ILE A 354 11.36 1.19 17.59
C ILE A 354 12.82 1.51 17.35
N GLN A 355 13.26 1.44 16.09
CA GLN A 355 14.61 1.74 15.66
C GLN A 355 14.68 3.09 14.94
N CYS A 356 15.75 3.85 15.19
CA CYS A 356 16.03 5.12 14.55
C CYS A 356 17.53 5.24 14.24
N ASP A 357 17.90 5.58 13.01
CA ASP A 357 19.30 5.81 12.63
C ASP A 357 19.74 7.28 12.74
N SER A 358 21.03 7.54 12.52
CA SER A 358 21.66 8.85 12.73
C SER A 358 21.30 9.94 11.74
N ILE A 359 20.42 9.63 10.79
CA ILE A 359 19.89 10.62 9.83
C ILE A 359 18.36 10.68 9.88
N SER A 360 17.76 10.04 10.89
CA SER A 360 16.32 9.90 11.04
C SER A 360 15.85 10.36 12.41
N GLN A 361 14.56 10.70 12.49
CA GLN A 361 13.90 11.19 13.68
C GLN A 361 12.61 10.43 13.95
N VAL A 362 12.30 10.22 15.22
CA VAL A 362 11.07 9.54 15.67
C VAL A 362 10.42 10.34 16.79
N SER A 363 9.10 10.55 16.67
CA SER A 363 8.24 11.06 17.74
C SER A 363 7.09 10.10 17.98
N VAL A 364 6.97 9.59 19.20
CA VAL A 364 5.90 8.68 19.63
C VAL A 364 4.96 9.41 20.59
N SER A 365 3.66 9.35 20.36
CA SER A 365 2.64 9.91 21.25
C SER A 365 1.64 8.83 21.65
N LEU A 366 1.51 8.56 22.95
CA LEU A 366 0.57 7.60 23.52
C LEU A 366 -0.56 8.32 24.26
N LYS A 367 -1.79 8.11 23.80
CA LYS A 367 -3.01 8.76 24.32
C LYS A 367 -4.11 7.76 24.66
N ASN A 368 -4.98 8.14 25.59
CA ASN A 368 -6.23 7.46 25.91
C ASN A 368 -6.06 5.95 26.18
N ASN A 369 -5.33 5.61 27.24
CA ASN A 369 -5.02 4.23 27.63
C ASN A 369 -4.22 3.44 26.57
N SER A 370 -3.41 4.13 25.76
CA SER A 370 -2.52 3.45 24.82
C SER A 370 -1.37 2.77 25.56
N ILE A 371 -0.92 1.63 25.02
CA ILE A 371 0.16 0.84 25.60
C ILE A 371 1.19 0.58 24.51
N LEU A 372 2.45 0.95 24.75
CA LEU A 372 3.60 0.48 23.97
C LEU A 372 4.37 -0.55 24.77
N THR A 373 4.57 -1.75 24.22
CA THR A 373 5.49 -2.75 24.77
C THR A 373 6.67 -2.94 23.83
N GLY A 374 7.84 -2.42 24.20
CA GLY A 374 9.01 -2.39 23.32
C GLY A 374 10.11 -1.45 23.83
N ALA A 375 11.31 -1.61 23.30
CA ALA A 375 12.43 -0.70 23.52
C ALA A 375 12.54 0.33 22.38
N ILE A 376 13.10 1.50 22.68
CA ILE A 376 13.22 2.61 21.74
C ILE A 376 14.70 2.98 21.57
N ASN A 377 15.17 2.94 20.32
CA ASN A 377 16.50 3.40 19.90
C ASN A 377 17.64 2.77 20.73
N THR A 378 17.62 1.45 20.88
CA THR A 378 18.60 0.68 21.70
C THR A 378 20.05 0.87 21.25
N ALA A 379 20.28 1.20 19.98
CA ALA A 379 21.60 1.49 19.42
C ALA A 379 22.12 2.90 19.75
N ASN A 380 21.28 3.77 20.32
CA ASN A 380 21.58 5.19 20.55
C ASN A 380 22.12 5.91 19.31
N THR A 381 21.48 5.69 18.16
CA THR A 381 21.92 6.25 16.88
C THR A 381 21.01 7.34 16.36
N GLY A 382 19.73 7.39 16.76
CA GLY A 382 18.75 8.35 16.26
C GLY A 382 19.20 9.82 16.34
N ASP A 383 18.90 10.63 15.32
CA ASP A 383 19.18 12.09 15.34
C ASP A 383 18.30 12.82 16.36
N LEU A 384 17.01 12.50 16.38
CA LEU A 384 16.09 12.99 17.41
C LEU A 384 15.02 11.93 17.69
N VAL A 385 14.95 11.49 18.94
CA VAL A 385 14.01 10.45 19.36
C VAL A 385 13.22 10.96 20.56
N SER A 386 11.89 10.98 20.45
CA SER A 386 11.02 11.47 21.52
C SER A 386 9.85 10.54 21.78
N ILE A 387 9.43 10.49 23.04
CA ILE A 387 8.20 9.84 23.47
C ILE A 387 7.42 10.77 24.39
N GLU A 388 6.11 10.80 24.18
CA GLU A 388 5.14 11.50 25.01
C GLU A 388 4.02 10.55 25.43
N LEU A 389 3.71 10.55 26.73
CA LEU A 389 2.59 9.79 27.30
C LEU A 389 1.65 10.71 28.07
N ASP A 390 0.34 10.53 27.85
CA ASP A 390 -0.65 10.98 28.82
C ASP A 390 -0.66 10.10 30.08
N SER A 391 -1.33 10.55 31.14
CA SER A 391 -1.32 9.85 32.44
C SER A 391 -2.09 8.53 32.44
N SER A 392 -2.87 8.25 31.40
CA SER A 392 -3.63 7.01 31.25
C SER A 392 -2.87 5.95 30.45
N SER A 393 -1.89 6.37 29.66
CA SER A 393 -1.13 5.54 28.73
C SER A 393 0.13 5.00 29.37
N GLN A 394 0.60 3.84 28.90
CA GLN A 394 1.70 3.09 29.48
C GLN A 394 2.81 2.77 28.47
N TRP A 395 4.05 2.79 28.94
CA TRP A 395 5.19 2.21 28.22
C TRP A 395 5.81 1.07 29.02
N ASN A 396 5.69 -0.15 28.50
CA ASN A 396 6.33 -1.36 28.99
C ASN A 396 7.68 -1.54 28.28
N VAL A 397 8.74 -1.13 28.96
CA VAL A 397 10.11 -1.14 28.40
C VAL A 397 10.66 -2.56 28.45
N THR A 398 11.29 -2.99 27.37
CA THR A 398 11.78 -4.37 27.22
C THR A 398 13.31 -4.47 27.13
N ASP A 399 14.00 -3.35 26.92
CA ASP A 399 15.46 -3.25 26.88
C ASP A 399 15.87 -1.78 27.13
N THR A 400 17.16 -1.54 27.38
CA THR A 400 17.72 -0.20 27.52
C THR A 400 17.34 0.67 26.32
N SER A 401 16.75 1.83 26.61
CA SER A 401 16.20 2.73 25.60
C SER A 401 16.87 4.10 25.67
N TYR A 402 17.00 4.78 24.52
CA TYR A 402 17.63 6.10 24.43
C TYR A 402 16.66 7.07 23.76
N VAL A 403 16.19 8.06 24.52
CA VAL A 403 15.33 9.13 24.01
C VAL A 403 16.01 10.47 24.25
N HIS A 404 15.88 11.39 23.31
CA HIS A 404 16.32 12.77 23.51
C HIS A 404 15.27 13.54 24.32
N VAL A 405 13.98 13.21 24.16
CA VAL A 405 12.89 13.89 24.87
C VAL A 405 11.92 12.87 25.46
N LEU A 406 11.70 12.97 26.77
CA LEU A 406 10.71 12.21 27.52
C LEU A 406 9.68 13.18 28.13
N ARG A 407 8.46 13.16 27.59
CA ARG A 407 7.32 13.87 28.16
C ARG A 407 6.39 12.88 28.83
N ASN A 408 6.08 13.12 30.10
CA ASN A 408 5.15 12.30 30.84
C ASN A 408 4.18 13.18 31.61
N SER A 409 2.88 12.96 31.41
CA SER A 409 1.83 13.67 32.16
C SER A 409 1.60 13.06 33.55
N ASP A 410 2.04 11.82 33.80
CA ASP A 410 2.09 11.24 35.14
C ASP A 410 3.41 11.57 35.83
N SER A 411 3.38 12.55 36.74
CA SER A 411 4.56 12.99 37.47
C SER A 411 5.15 11.94 38.41
N SER A 412 4.41 10.86 38.73
CA SER A 412 4.93 9.75 39.52
C SER A 412 5.73 8.75 38.68
N CYS A 413 5.65 8.85 37.35
CA CYS A 413 6.22 7.90 36.39
C CYS A 413 5.72 6.45 36.55
N SER A 414 4.61 6.23 37.26
CA SER A 414 4.05 4.88 37.50
C SER A 414 3.58 4.19 36.21
N ASN A 415 3.30 4.98 35.18
CA ASN A 415 2.92 4.53 33.85
C ASN A 415 4.12 4.15 32.95
N ILE A 416 5.35 4.33 33.40
CA ILE A 416 6.57 3.84 32.73
C ILE A 416 7.02 2.57 33.45
N ILE A 417 6.69 1.42 32.87
CA ILE A 417 7.08 0.11 33.39
C ILE A 417 8.44 -0.27 32.78
N SER A 418 9.53 0.18 33.43
CA SER A 418 10.91 -0.12 33.02
C SER A 418 11.31 -1.61 32.94
N ASN A 419 10.69 -2.49 33.73
CA ASN A 419 11.07 -3.90 33.89
C ASN A 419 12.56 -4.12 34.23
N GLY A 420 13.16 -3.23 35.02
CA GLY A 420 14.59 -3.30 35.36
C GLY A 420 15.53 -2.65 34.35
N ASN A 421 15.01 -2.11 33.25
CA ASN A 421 15.82 -1.48 32.20
C ASN A 421 16.07 0.00 32.47
N ILE A 422 17.14 0.53 31.88
CA ILE A 422 17.49 1.95 31.95
C ILE A 422 16.91 2.68 30.74
N ILE A 423 16.29 3.82 30.98
CA ILE A 423 15.84 4.75 29.94
C ILE A 423 16.73 5.98 30.03
N TYR A 424 17.56 6.16 29.01
CA TYR A 424 18.44 7.32 28.91
C TYR A 424 17.71 8.51 28.32
N TYR A 425 17.90 9.70 28.90
CA TYR A 425 17.36 10.97 28.41
C TYR A 425 18.43 12.06 28.26
N ASP A 426 18.24 13.00 27.33
CA ASP A 426 19.12 14.17 27.16
C ASP A 426 18.78 15.25 28.20
N ASP A 427 19.60 15.41 29.23
CA ASP A 427 19.41 16.39 30.30
C ASP A 427 19.65 17.84 29.85
N THR A 428 20.30 18.05 28.71
CA THR A 428 20.50 19.37 28.11
C THR A 428 19.25 19.86 27.37
N ASN A 429 18.33 18.95 27.04
CA ASN A 429 17.07 19.30 26.39
C ASN A 429 16.08 19.90 27.39
N SER A 430 15.63 21.13 27.14
CA SER A 430 14.72 21.84 28.06
C SER A 430 13.38 21.14 28.29
N ALA A 431 12.96 20.25 27.38
CA ALA A 431 11.77 19.42 27.56
C ALA A 431 11.90 18.41 28.70
N ASN A 432 13.13 18.06 29.10
CA ASN A 432 13.44 17.14 30.21
C ASN A 432 13.78 17.88 31.51
N SER A 433 13.64 19.20 31.57
CA SER A 433 13.98 20.00 32.77
C SER A 433 13.25 19.57 34.05
N TRP A 434 12.12 18.85 33.93
CA TRP A 434 11.39 18.28 35.05
C TRP A 434 12.13 17.11 35.75
N LEU A 435 13.15 16.54 35.11
CA LEU A 435 14.02 15.48 35.65
C LEU A 435 15.24 16.04 36.39
N ASP A 436 15.50 17.35 36.32
CA ASP A 436 16.61 18.06 36.99
C ASP A 436 18.03 17.47 36.73
N GLY A 437 18.21 16.72 35.64
CA GLY A 437 19.48 16.04 35.35
C GLY A 437 19.82 14.90 36.31
N GLU A 438 18.83 14.37 37.05
CA GLU A 438 19.03 13.34 38.06
C GLU A 438 18.68 11.93 37.56
N THR A 439 19.27 10.91 38.20
CA THR A 439 18.80 9.53 38.02
C THR A 439 17.57 9.28 38.90
N ILE A 440 16.44 8.95 38.27
CA ILE A 440 15.18 8.60 38.96
C ILE A 440 14.99 7.10 38.91
N GLU A 441 15.09 6.45 40.07
CA GLU A 441 14.73 5.03 40.22
C GLU A 441 13.22 4.84 40.06
N LEU A 442 12.83 3.86 39.26
CA LEU A 442 11.44 3.49 39.01
C LEU A 442 11.06 2.28 39.88
N ASP A 443 9.79 2.22 40.31
CA ASP A 443 9.29 1.23 41.28
C ASP A 443 9.51 -0.24 40.88
N ASN A 444 9.77 -0.50 39.60
CA ASN A 444 10.02 -1.83 39.05
C ASN A 444 11.50 -2.09 38.69
N GLY A 445 12.43 -1.37 39.31
CA GLY A 445 13.85 -1.72 39.40
C GLY A 445 14.75 -1.20 38.27
N GLY A 446 14.22 -0.40 37.36
CA GLY A 446 14.99 0.34 36.35
C GLY A 446 15.04 1.84 36.67
N SER A 447 15.53 2.66 35.75
CA SER A 447 15.73 4.09 36.02
C SER A 447 15.51 4.97 34.79
N LEU A 448 15.16 6.24 35.03
CA LEU A 448 15.37 7.33 34.09
C LEU A 448 16.73 7.94 34.41
N THR A 449 17.65 8.00 33.45
CA THR A 449 19.04 8.39 33.69
C THR A 449 19.53 9.36 32.59
N PRO A 450 20.25 10.44 32.92
CA PRO A 450 20.89 11.27 31.89
C PRO A 450 21.79 10.45 30.97
N ILE A 451 21.82 10.78 29.68
CA ILE A 451 22.78 10.20 28.73
C ILE A 451 24.22 10.48 29.24
N PRO A 452 25.13 9.47 29.23
CA PRO A 452 26.49 9.60 29.75
C PRO A 452 27.39 10.63 29.06
#